data_AF-A0A855QM99-F1
#
_entry.id   AF-A0A855QM99-F1
#
_cell.length_a   1.000
_cell.length_b   1.000
_cell.length_c   1.000
_cell.angle_alpha   90.00
_cell.angle_beta   90.00
_cell.angle_gamma   90.00
#
_symmetry.space_group_name_H-M   'P 1'
#
loop_
_entity.id
_entity.type
_entity.pdbx_description
1 polymer ?
#
loop_
_entity_poly.entity_id
_entity_poly.type
_entity_poly.pdbx_seq_one_letter_code
_entity_poly.pdbx_strand_id
1 'polypeptide(L)'
;MTDEGEEAQITITSLESTPLDFPNAGEFVDKEHAETVRKAIQQHGVYDDKGKTALGTPALPVVLGTDTVGAKKFYNNLPDEDKFKVGNKRFVRTPALRRAIDERIEKFYDVVKNEKLIESNRCLEALRDNSKSRIRRLLNESTNRSAQRNLKKEKIARDNISACQKTGEPLESDAQAHHIIRRADDPDLALDLDNIEIVNKAAHAEHHKQEKNIEYE
;
A
#
# COMPACT_ATOMS: atom_id res chain seq x y z
N MET A 1 11.05 -7.92 -29.44
CA MET A 1 10.90 -8.79 -28.25
C MET A 1 11.07 -7.86 -27.08
N THR A 2 9.95 -7.34 -26.57
CA THR A 2 9.93 -6.51 -25.38
C THR A 2 10.17 -7.42 -24.20
N ASP A 3 11.22 -7.12 -23.45
CA ASP A 3 11.55 -7.74 -22.18
C ASP A 3 10.41 -7.36 -21.22
N GLU A 4 9.39 -8.20 -21.12
CA GLU A 4 8.39 -8.12 -20.05
C GLU A 4 9.16 -8.47 -18.78
N GLY A 5 9.65 -7.42 -18.10
CA GLY A 5 10.34 -7.57 -16.83
C GLY A 5 9.54 -8.49 -15.90
N GLU A 6 10.22 -9.45 -15.28
CA GLU A 6 9.63 -10.37 -14.32
C GLU A 6 8.84 -9.56 -13.28
N GLU A 7 7.51 -9.53 -13.39
CA GLU A 7 6.65 -8.97 -12.35
C GLU A 7 6.97 -9.72 -11.06
N ALA A 8 7.52 -9.02 -10.08
CA ALA A 8 7.87 -9.59 -8.79
C ALA A 8 6.64 -10.30 -8.21
N GLN A 9 6.72 -11.62 -8.08
CA GLN A 9 5.58 -12.44 -7.69
C GLN A 9 5.19 -12.11 -6.24
N ILE A 10 4.03 -11.48 -6.06
CA ILE A 10 3.49 -11.15 -4.73
C ILE A 10 3.24 -12.46 -3.96
N THR A 11 3.95 -12.62 -2.84
CA THR A 11 3.71 -13.70 -1.89
C THR A 11 2.80 -13.22 -0.78
N ILE A 12 1.82 -14.04 -0.40
CA ILE A 12 0.84 -13.71 0.65
C ILE A 12 0.83 -14.72 1.78
N THR A 13 0.51 -14.25 2.98
CA THR A 13 0.23 -15.07 4.17
C THR A 13 -1.22 -14.89 4.59
N SER A 14 -1.93 -16.01 4.80
CA SER A 14 -3.31 -15.99 5.31
C SER A 14 -3.36 -15.53 6.76
N LEU A 15 -4.36 -14.70 7.09
CA LEU A 15 -4.67 -14.30 8.46
C LEU A 15 -5.78 -15.14 9.10
N GLU A 16 -6.32 -16.15 8.42
CA GLU A 16 -7.45 -16.97 8.90
C GLU A 16 -7.27 -17.54 10.31
N SER A 17 -6.06 -17.99 10.66
CA SER A 17 -5.73 -18.51 11.99
C SER A 17 -5.13 -17.46 12.95
N THR A 18 -5.05 -16.20 12.52
CA THR A 18 -4.49 -15.09 13.31
C THR A 18 -5.66 -14.31 13.93
N PRO A 19 -5.81 -14.28 15.26
CA PRO A 19 -6.86 -13.50 15.89
C PRO A 19 -6.76 -12.02 15.49
N LEU A 20 -7.83 -11.49 14.90
CA LEU A 20 -7.97 -10.08 14.60
C LEU A 20 -8.76 -9.41 15.74
N ASP A 21 -8.32 -8.22 16.15
CA ASP A 21 -8.95 -7.44 17.22
C ASP A 21 -10.17 -6.70 16.67
N PHE A 22 -11.22 -7.45 16.34
CA PHE A 22 -12.44 -6.88 15.80
C PHE A 22 -13.19 -6.04 16.85
N PRO A 23 -13.78 -4.91 16.45
CA PRO A 23 -14.56 -4.09 17.35
C PRO A 23 -15.82 -4.82 17.83
N ASN A 24 -16.39 -4.37 18.94
CA ASN A 24 -17.76 -4.73 19.30
C ASN A 24 -18.75 -4.20 18.25
N ALA A 25 -19.87 -4.90 18.10
CA ALA A 25 -20.91 -4.53 17.14
C ALA A 25 -21.38 -3.10 17.41
N GLY A 26 -21.53 -2.29 16.35
CA GLY A 26 -22.13 -0.97 16.46
C GLY A 26 -23.54 -1.03 17.04
N GLU A 27 -23.96 0.05 17.72
CA GLU A 27 -25.27 0.13 18.39
C GLU A 27 -26.45 -0.13 17.43
N PHE A 28 -26.32 0.35 16.19
CA PHE A 28 -27.36 0.27 15.16
C PHE A 28 -27.17 -0.89 14.17
N VAL A 29 -26.27 -1.82 14.47
CA VAL A 29 -25.97 -2.98 13.61
C VAL A 29 -26.31 -4.27 14.33
N ASP A 30 -27.05 -5.14 13.64
CA ASP A 30 -27.40 -6.44 14.17
C ASP A 30 -26.13 -7.30 14.40
N LYS A 31 -26.07 -8.00 15.54
CA LYS A 31 -24.89 -8.79 15.92
C LYS A 31 -24.54 -9.87 14.90
N GLU A 32 -25.55 -10.45 14.26
CA GLU A 32 -25.37 -11.47 13.22
C GLU A 32 -24.66 -10.91 11.99
N HIS A 33 -25.04 -9.71 11.53
CA HIS A 33 -24.36 -9.02 10.44
C HIS A 33 -22.92 -8.67 10.83
N ALA A 34 -22.71 -8.12 12.04
CA ALA A 34 -21.37 -7.82 12.52
C ALA A 34 -20.48 -9.08 12.55
N GLU A 35 -21.00 -10.22 13.03
CA GLU A 35 -20.29 -11.50 12.98
C GLU A 35 -20.03 -11.99 11.55
N THR A 36 -20.97 -11.77 10.63
CA THR A 36 -20.82 -12.14 9.21
C THR A 36 -19.67 -11.36 8.57
N VAL A 37 -19.59 -10.05 8.81
CA VAL A 37 -18.48 -9.19 8.35
C VAL A 37 -17.15 -9.67 8.93
N ARG A 38 -17.09 -9.92 10.24
CA ARG A 38 -15.88 -10.41 10.92
C ARG A 38 -15.41 -11.75 10.37
N LYS A 39 -16.32 -12.71 10.20
CA LYS A 39 -16.00 -14.03 9.62
C LYS A 39 -15.46 -13.90 8.20
N ALA A 40 -16.10 -13.08 7.36
CA ALA A 40 -15.66 -12.85 5.99
C ALA A 40 -14.23 -12.24 5.94
N ILE A 41 -13.96 -11.25 6.80
CA ILE A 41 -12.63 -10.62 6.89
C ILE A 41 -11.60 -11.59 7.47
N GLN A 42 -11.94 -12.35 8.51
CA GLN A 42 -11.06 -13.34 9.11
C GLN A 42 -10.63 -14.40 8.08
N GLN A 43 -11.59 -14.98 7.35
CA GLN A 43 -11.34 -16.08 6.41
C GLN A 43 -10.59 -15.64 5.15
N HIS A 44 -10.76 -14.40 4.72
CA HIS A 44 -10.24 -13.93 3.43
C HIS A 44 -9.18 -12.83 3.53
N GLY A 45 -8.84 -12.41 4.75
CA GLY A 45 -7.78 -11.45 5.03
C GLY A 45 -6.40 -12.05 4.85
N VAL A 46 -5.52 -11.31 4.18
CA VAL A 46 -4.12 -11.69 3.95
C VAL A 46 -3.19 -10.49 4.12
N TYR A 47 -1.89 -10.75 4.26
CA TYR A 47 -0.86 -9.73 4.10
C TYR A 47 0.27 -10.24 3.22
N ASP A 48 0.96 -9.34 2.53
CA ASP A 48 2.14 -9.67 1.72
C ASP A 48 3.44 -9.61 2.53
N ASP A 49 4.56 -9.92 1.89
CA ASP A 49 5.90 -9.83 2.47
C ASP A 49 6.27 -8.41 2.94
N LYS A 50 5.64 -7.37 2.43
CA LYS A 50 5.79 -5.99 2.90
C LYS A 50 4.92 -5.67 4.12
N GLY A 51 3.99 -6.56 4.47
CA GLY A 51 3.01 -6.35 5.53
C GLY A 51 1.81 -5.51 5.07
N LYS A 52 1.63 -5.29 3.77
CA LYS A 52 0.44 -4.64 3.22
C LYS A 52 -0.71 -5.65 3.20
N THR A 53 -1.86 -5.24 3.73
CA THR A 53 -3.00 -6.13 3.87
C THR A 53 -3.91 -6.08 2.64
N ALA A 54 -4.60 -7.18 2.40
CA ALA A 54 -5.57 -7.30 1.33
C ALA A 54 -6.71 -8.25 1.73
N LEU A 55 -7.81 -8.17 1.01
CA LEU A 55 -8.99 -9.01 1.20
C LEU A 55 -9.31 -9.77 -0.08
N GLY A 56 -9.54 -11.07 0.03
CA GLY A 56 -9.94 -11.91 -1.09
C GLY A 56 -11.32 -11.54 -1.64
N THR A 57 -11.50 -11.64 -2.96
CA THR A 57 -12.77 -11.30 -3.64
C THR A 57 -14.03 -11.97 -3.10
N PRO A 58 -14.02 -13.20 -2.53
CA PRO A 58 -15.22 -13.81 -1.94
C PRO A 58 -15.86 -13.01 -0.80
N ALA A 59 -15.08 -12.20 -0.06
CA ALA A 59 -15.59 -11.37 1.04
C ALA A 59 -16.21 -10.05 0.57
N LEU A 60 -15.94 -9.61 -0.66
CA LEU A 60 -16.33 -8.29 -1.15
C LEU A 60 -17.83 -8.02 -1.12
N PRO A 61 -18.73 -8.95 -1.51
CA PRO A 61 -20.18 -8.70 -1.44
C PRO A 61 -20.63 -8.30 -0.02
N VAL A 62 -20.13 -9.00 0.99
CA VAL A 62 -20.44 -8.74 2.40
C VAL A 62 -19.90 -7.39 2.82
N VAL A 63 -18.60 -7.15 2.63
CA VAL A 63 -17.90 -5.97 3.15
C VAL A 63 -18.31 -4.68 2.41
N LEU A 64 -18.71 -4.77 1.15
CA LEU A 64 -19.20 -3.63 0.37
C LEU A 64 -20.72 -3.44 0.48
N GLY A 65 -21.45 -4.32 1.17
CA GLY A 65 -22.92 -4.30 1.23
C GLY A 65 -23.56 -4.34 -0.16
N THR A 66 -23.09 -5.25 -1.02
CA THR A 66 -23.50 -5.35 -2.43
C THR A 66 -23.61 -6.80 -2.89
N ASP A 67 -24.12 -7.02 -4.09
CA ASP A 67 -24.21 -8.35 -4.68
C ASP A 67 -22.88 -8.77 -5.35
N THR A 68 -22.86 -9.99 -5.91
CA THR A 68 -21.67 -10.49 -6.61
C THR A 68 -21.33 -9.68 -7.86
N VAL A 69 -22.32 -9.09 -8.53
CA VAL A 69 -22.10 -8.28 -9.74
C VAL A 69 -21.45 -6.95 -9.38
N GLY A 70 -21.95 -6.28 -8.35
CA GLY A 70 -21.39 -5.06 -7.79
C GLY A 70 -19.95 -5.26 -7.29
N ALA A 71 -19.68 -6.37 -6.60
CA ALA A 71 -18.33 -6.73 -6.17
C ALA A 71 -17.37 -6.94 -7.34
N LYS A 72 -17.81 -7.61 -8.42
CA LYS A 72 -17.00 -7.80 -9.64
C LYS A 72 -16.74 -6.48 -10.37
N LYS A 73 -17.76 -5.62 -10.51
CA LYS A 73 -17.59 -4.28 -11.11
C LYS A 73 -16.59 -3.44 -10.33
N PHE A 74 -16.70 -3.44 -8.99
CA PHE A 74 -15.73 -2.78 -8.12
C PHE A 74 -14.31 -3.29 -8.37
N TYR A 75 -14.07 -4.60 -8.28
CA TYR A 75 -12.75 -5.19 -8.49
C TYR A 75 -12.16 -4.84 -9.87
N ASN A 76 -12.97 -4.92 -10.93
CA ASN A 76 -12.49 -4.69 -12.29
C ASN A 76 -12.09 -3.23 -12.54
N ASN A 77 -12.76 -2.28 -11.87
CA ASN A 77 -12.53 -0.84 -12.03
C ASN A 77 -11.38 -0.30 -11.15
N LEU A 78 -10.83 -1.10 -10.23
CA LEU A 78 -9.68 -0.70 -9.44
C LEU A 78 -8.42 -0.58 -10.31
N PRO A 79 -7.50 0.35 -10.00
CA PRO A 79 -6.18 0.36 -10.64
C PRO A 79 -5.37 -0.88 -10.25
N ASP A 80 -4.35 -1.22 -11.03
CA ASP A 80 -3.57 -2.45 -10.83
C ASP A 80 -2.73 -2.41 -9.54
N GLU A 81 -2.38 -1.24 -9.02
CA GLU A 81 -1.74 -1.10 -7.70
C GLU A 81 -2.64 -1.54 -6.53
N ASP A 82 -3.97 -1.45 -6.71
CA ASP A 82 -4.98 -1.71 -5.69
C ASP A 82 -5.54 -3.14 -5.73
N LYS A 83 -5.16 -3.94 -6.73
CA LYS A 83 -5.66 -5.31 -6.91
C LYS A 83 -4.56 -6.24 -7.42
N PHE A 84 -4.59 -7.50 -7.04
CA PHE A 84 -3.61 -8.46 -7.54
C PHE A 84 -4.15 -9.90 -7.52
N LYS A 85 -3.38 -10.81 -8.14
CA LYS A 85 -3.69 -12.24 -8.23
C LYS A 85 -2.57 -13.07 -7.63
N VAL A 86 -2.93 -14.13 -6.92
CA VAL A 86 -2.01 -15.19 -6.49
C VAL A 86 -2.64 -16.53 -6.86
N GLY A 87 -2.08 -17.18 -7.88
CA GLY A 87 -2.73 -18.31 -8.54
C GLY A 87 -4.13 -17.95 -9.03
N ASN A 88 -5.13 -18.74 -8.66
CA ASN A 88 -6.54 -18.51 -9.05
C ASN A 88 -7.29 -17.53 -8.14
N LYS A 89 -6.66 -17.04 -7.07
CA LYS A 89 -7.29 -16.14 -6.09
C LYS A 89 -7.01 -14.68 -6.46
N ARG A 90 -8.01 -13.83 -6.24
CA ARG A 90 -7.97 -12.38 -6.50
C ARG A 90 -8.11 -11.64 -5.17
N PHE A 91 -7.37 -10.54 -5.04
CA PHE A 91 -7.30 -9.76 -3.81
C PHE A 91 -7.40 -8.26 -4.10
N VAL A 92 -7.97 -7.53 -3.15
CA VAL A 92 -8.04 -6.07 -3.15
C VAL A 92 -7.28 -5.53 -1.95
N ARG A 93 -6.45 -4.51 -2.16
CA ARG A 93 -5.71 -3.83 -1.09
C ARG A 93 -6.69 -3.17 -0.10
N THR A 94 -6.44 -3.35 1.19
CA THR A 94 -7.31 -2.81 2.25
C THR A 94 -7.54 -1.29 2.13
N PRO A 95 -6.54 -0.45 1.79
CA PRO A 95 -6.76 0.99 1.59
C PRO A 95 -7.79 1.30 0.50
N ALA A 96 -7.73 0.63 -0.65
CA ALA A 96 -8.69 0.81 -1.75
C ALA A 96 -10.11 0.43 -1.33
N LEU A 97 -10.23 -0.66 -0.56
CA LEU A 97 -11.52 -1.12 -0.05
C LEU A 97 -12.13 -0.12 0.95
N ARG A 98 -11.32 0.43 1.86
CA ARG A 98 -11.78 1.46 2.82
C ARG A 98 -12.22 2.73 2.10
N ARG A 99 -11.43 3.24 1.16
CA ARG A 99 -11.79 4.40 0.32
C ARG A 99 -13.15 4.22 -0.33
N ALA A 100 -13.39 3.06 -0.94
CA ALA A 100 -14.65 2.74 -1.59
C ALA A 100 -15.83 2.60 -0.62
N ILE A 101 -15.59 2.21 0.63
CA ILE A 101 -16.62 2.18 1.68
C ILE A 101 -16.92 3.60 2.16
N ASP A 102 -15.90 4.41 2.41
CA ASP A 102 -16.06 5.82 2.81
C ASP A 102 -16.88 6.59 1.77
N GLU A 103 -16.53 6.46 0.48
CA GLU A 103 -17.30 7.05 -0.63
C GLU A 103 -18.76 6.59 -0.68
N ARG A 104 -19.05 5.35 -0.25
CA ARG A 104 -20.42 4.80 -0.19
C ARG A 104 -21.19 5.32 1.02
N ILE A 105 -20.53 5.48 2.17
CA ILE A 105 -21.13 6.05 3.39
C ILE A 105 -21.62 7.48 3.12
N GLU A 106 -20.91 8.24 2.28
CA GLU A 106 -21.32 9.59 1.89
C GLU A 106 -22.47 9.64 0.86
N LYS A 107 -22.94 8.50 0.33
CA LYS A 107 -24.09 8.46 -0.59
C LYS A 107 -25.42 8.39 0.18
N PHE A 108 -26.51 8.75 -0.51
CA PHE A 108 -27.89 8.71 -0.01
C PHE A 108 -28.45 7.27 0.12
N TYR A 109 -27.81 6.43 0.94
CA TYR A 109 -28.35 5.13 1.34
C TYR A 109 -29.26 5.25 2.55
N ASP A 110 -30.10 4.23 2.76
CA ASP A 110 -30.86 4.10 4.00
C ASP A 110 -29.95 3.89 5.21
N VAL A 111 -30.47 4.23 6.39
CA VAL A 111 -29.72 4.17 7.66
C VAL A 111 -29.15 2.79 7.92
N VAL A 112 -29.92 1.71 7.69
CA VAL A 112 -29.46 0.35 7.96
C VAL A 112 -28.27 0.00 7.08
N LYS A 113 -28.33 0.32 5.80
CA LYS A 113 -27.20 0.09 4.88
C LYS A 113 -25.98 0.94 5.24
N ASN A 114 -26.19 2.19 5.65
CA ASN A 114 -25.10 3.08 6.06
C ASN A 114 -24.35 2.52 7.28
N GLU A 115 -25.08 2.11 8.33
CA GLU A 115 -24.52 1.53 9.55
C GLU A 115 -23.75 0.23 9.28
N LYS A 116 -24.23 -0.61 8.35
CA LYS A 116 -23.53 -1.82 7.91
C LYS A 116 -22.21 -1.53 7.20
N LEU A 117 -22.15 -0.45 6.42
CA LEU A 117 -20.91 0.00 5.78
C LEU A 117 -19.93 0.54 6.83
N ILE A 118 -20.41 1.29 7.83
CA ILE A 118 -19.59 1.76 8.95
C ILE A 118 -19.00 0.56 9.71
N GLU A 119 -19.79 -0.46 10.05
CA GLU A 119 -19.30 -1.67 10.72
C GLU A 119 -18.23 -2.39 9.87
N SER A 120 -18.44 -2.47 8.56
CA SER A 120 -17.48 -3.03 7.63
C SER A 120 -16.15 -2.26 7.63
N ASN A 121 -16.21 -0.93 7.63
CA ASN A 121 -15.01 -0.09 7.70
C ASN A 121 -14.23 -0.30 9.00
N ARG A 122 -14.93 -0.31 10.15
CA ARG A 122 -14.33 -0.57 11.47
C ARG A 122 -13.66 -1.95 11.53
N CYS A 123 -14.28 -2.98 10.94
CA CYS A 123 -13.68 -4.32 10.90
C CYS A 123 -12.46 -4.40 9.97
N LEU A 124 -12.39 -3.59 8.91
CA LEU A 124 -11.19 -3.52 8.05
C LEU A 124 -10.01 -2.83 8.73
N GLU A 125 -10.23 -1.99 9.75
CA GLU A 125 -9.15 -1.46 10.58
C GLU A 125 -8.47 -2.57 11.38
N ALA A 126 -9.24 -3.50 11.94
CA ALA A 126 -8.70 -4.69 12.60
C ALA A 126 -7.85 -5.54 11.65
N LEU A 127 -8.28 -5.67 10.38
CA LEU A 127 -7.46 -6.29 9.34
C LEU A 127 -6.17 -5.51 9.08
N ARG A 128 -6.22 -4.19 8.92
CA ARG A 128 -5.02 -3.34 8.66
C ARG A 128 -4.01 -3.41 9.81
N ASP A 129 -4.51 -3.38 11.05
CA ASP A 129 -3.73 -3.17 12.26
C ASP A 129 -3.42 -4.46 13.02
N ASN A 130 -3.67 -5.61 12.40
CA ASN A 130 -3.24 -6.88 12.95
C ASN A 130 -1.73 -6.87 13.27
N SER A 131 -1.37 -7.51 14.38
CA SER A 131 -0.03 -7.46 14.94
C SER A 131 1.04 -7.94 13.96
N LYS A 132 0.79 -9.02 13.23
CA LYS A 132 1.73 -9.60 12.26
C LYS A 132 2.07 -8.61 11.14
N SER A 133 1.05 -7.98 10.56
CA SER A 133 1.24 -7.02 9.46
C SER A 133 1.93 -5.75 9.93
N ARG A 134 1.56 -5.23 11.11
CA ARG A 134 2.23 -4.06 11.70
C ARG A 134 3.71 -4.33 11.95
N ILE A 135 4.04 -5.46 12.60
CA ILE A 135 5.42 -5.84 12.87
C ILE A 135 6.20 -5.99 11.56
N ARG A 136 5.61 -6.61 10.54
CA ARG A 136 6.25 -6.76 9.23
C ARG A 136 6.60 -5.42 8.58
N ARG A 137 5.68 -4.46 8.58
CA ARG A 137 5.94 -3.09 8.08
C ARG A 137 7.09 -2.42 8.84
N LEU A 138 7.12 -2.53 10.16
CA LEU A 138 8.20 -1.97 10.99
C LEU A 138 9.56 -2.64 10.72
N LEU A 139 9.58 -3.96 10.54
CA LEU A 139 10.80 -4.69 10.17
C LEU A 139 11.32 -4.24 8.81
N ASN A 140 10.44 -4.07 7.82
CA ASN A 140 10.82 -3.58 6.49
C ASN A 140 11.37 -2.16 6.54
N GLU A 141 10.79 -1.26 7.34
CA GLU A 141 11.37 0.08 7.55
C GLU A 141 12.79 0.00 8.14
N SER A 142 12.99 -0.86 9.14
CA SER A 142 14.30 -1.06 9.75
C SER A 142 15.34 -1.60 8.76
N THR A 143 14.96 -2.57 7.94
CA THR A 143 15.78 -3.12 6.85
C THR A 143 16.11 -2.01 5.83
N ASN A 144 15.11 -1.25 5.39
CA ASN A 144 15.30 -0.15 4.44
C ASN A 144 16.29 0.89 4.98
N ARG A 145 16.12 1.33 6.22
CA ARG A 145 17.04 2.28 6.87
C ARG A 145 18.47 1.76 6.94
N SER A 146 18.64 0.46 7.22
CA SER A 146 19.97 -0.15 7.32
C SER A 146 20.66 -0.28 5.96
N ALA A 147 19.91 -0.59 4.90
CA ALA A 147 20.41 -0.73 3.53
C ALA A 147 20.72 0.62 2.86
N GLN A 148 20.03 1.70 3.24
CA GLN A 148 20.18 3.03 2.63
C GLN A 148 21.61 3.56 2.55
N ARG A 149 22.48 3.21 3.52
CA ARG A 149 23.89 3.62 3.53
C ARG A 149 24.67 3.18 2.29
N ASN A 150 24.18 2.17 1.57
CA ASN A 150 24.82 1.64 0.38
C ASN A 150 24.27 2.21 -0.93
N LEU A 151 23.14 2.93 -0.92
CA LEU A 151 22.42 3.32 -2.15
C LEU A 151 23.28 4.10 -3.14
N LYS A 152 24.05 5.09 -2.65
CA LYS A 152 24.97 5.85 -3.51
C LYS A 152 25.92 4.91 -4.25
N LYS A 153 26.55 4.00 -3.50
CA LYS A 153 27.54 3.06 -4.05
C LYS A 153 26.88 2.09 -5.03
N GLU A 154 25.73 1.54 -4.66
CA GLU A 154 24.98 0.57 -5.48
C GLU A 154 24.49 1.20 -6.78
N LYS A 155 23.92 2.42 -6.72
CA LYS A 155 23.46 3.17 -7.90
C LYS A 155 24.60 3.54 -8.84
N ILE A 156 25.70 4.08 -8.31
CA ILE A 156 26.89 4.40 -9.12
C ILE A 156 27.40 3.15 -9.84
N ALA A 157 27.47 2.02 -9.14
CA ALA A 157 27.95 0.77 -9.70
C ALA A 157 27.00 0.19 -10.76
N ARG A 158 25.67 0.20 -10.50
CA ARG A 158 24.66 -0.33 -11.43
C ARG A 158 24.60 0.46 -12.73
N ASP A 159 24.65 1.79 -12.63
CA ASP A 159 24.39 2.69 -13.76
C ASP A 159 25.68 3.29 -14.36
N ASN A 160 26.85 2.89 -13.83
CA ASN A 160 28.17 3.40 -14.23
C ASN A 160 28.25 4.95 -14.26
N ILE A 161 27.77 5.58 -13.18
CA ILE A 161 27.63 7.03 -13.11
C ILE A 161 28.98 7.71 -12.85
N SER A 162 29.37 8.61 -13.74
CA SER A 162 30.58 9.45 -13.60
C SER A 162 30.30 10.95 -13.56
N ALA A 163 29.04 11.36 -13.74
CA ALA A 163 28.61 12.74 -13.77
C ALA A 163 27.35 12.94 -12.91
N CYS A 164 27.18 14.16 -12.39
CA CYS A 164 26.00 14.58 -11.65
C CYS A 164 24.75 14.46 -12.53
N GLN A 165 23.75 13.69 -12.10
CA GLN A 165 22.57 13.41 -12.92
C GLN A 165 21.63 14.62 -13.10
N LYS A 166 21.77 15.68 -12.30
CA LYS A 166 20.99 16.92 -12.45
C LYS A 166 21.67 17.97 -13.32
N THR A 167 23.00 18.01 -13.35
CA THR A 167 23.76 19.10 -14.01
C THR A 167 24.63 18.65 -15.17
N GLY A 168 24.98 17.36 -15.26
CA GLY A 168 25.92 16.81 -16.23
C GLY A 168 27.40 17.04 -15.91
N GLU A 169 27.70 17.81 -14.86
CA GLU A 169 29.07 18.08 -14.40
C GLU A 169 29.76 16.82 -13.85
N PRO A 170 31.11 16.75 -13.85
CA PRO A 170 31.84 15.65 -13.24
C PRO A 170 31.39 15.39 -11.80
N LEU A 171 31.28 14.11 -11.45
CA LEU A 171 30.79 13.72 -10.13
C LEU A 171 31.81 14.04 -9.03
N GLU A 172 31.38 14.76 -8.02
CA GLU A 172 32.20 15.11 -6.85
C GLU A 172 32.30 13.94 -5.86
N SER A 173 33.38 13.89 -5.08
CA SER A 173 33.61 12.82 -4.11
C SER A 173 32.53 12.79 -3.02
N ASP A 174 32.01 13.95 -2.63
CA ASP A 174 30.94 14.14 -1.64
C ASP A 174 29.54 14.23 -2.26
N ALA A 175 29.37 13.81 -3.52
CA ALA A 175 28.05 13.66 -4.13
C ALA A 175 27.10 12.81 -3.28
N GLN A 176 25.80 13.04 -3.42
CA GLN A 176 24.75 12.50 -2.56
C GLN A 176 23.74 11.71 -3.38
N ALA A 177 23.13 10.71 -2.75
CA ALA A 177 21.96 10.05 -3.29
C ALA A 177 20.72 10.88 -2.92
N HIS A 178 19.92 11.22 -3.93
CA HIS A 178 18.68 11.97 -3.81
C HIS A 178 17.52 11.07 -4.24
N HIS A 179 16.43 11.05 -3.47
CA HIS A 179 15.22 10.31 -3.82
C HIS A 179 14.31 11.18 -4.69
N ILE A 180 13.91 10.69 -5.87
CA ILE A 180 12.98 11.41 -6.77
C ILE A 180 11.59 11.52 -6.11
N ILE A 181 11.04 10.39 -5.67
CA ILE A 181 9.89 10.31 -4.78
C ILE A 181 10.44 10.20 -3.37
N ARG A 182 10.15 11.20 -2.54
CA ARG A 182 10.68 11.27 -1.19
C ARG A 182 10.28 10.02 -0.41
N ARG A 183 11.24 9.47 0.33
CA ARG A 183 11.01 8.33 1.24
C ARG A 183 9.86 8.57 2.23
N ALA A 184 9.65 9.82 2.63
CA ALA A 184 8.55 10.18 3.53
C ALA A 184 7.17 10.02 2.89
N ASP A 185 7.09 10.14 1.57
CA ASP A 185 5.84 10.04 0.81
C ASP A 185 5.58 8.59 0.39
N ASP A 186 6.60 7.90 -0.12
CA ASP A 186 6.53 6.46 -0.43
C ASP A 186 7.76 5.69 0.07
N PRO A 187 7.66 5.01 1.23
CA PRO A 187 8.75 4.21 1.78
C PRO A 187 8.99 2.89 1.03
N ASP A 188 8.09 2.45 0.13
CA ASP A 188 8.31 1.24 -0.67
C ASP A 188 9.39 1.44 -1.75
N LEU A 189 9.60 2.69 -2.16
CA LEU A 189 10.62 3.10 -3.13
C LEU A 189 11.94 3.51 -2.46
N ALA A 190 12.08 3.31 -1.14
CA ALA A 190 13.23 3.79 -0.38
C ALA A 190 14.56 3.19 -0.83
N LEU A 191 14.53 1.95 -1.34
CA LEU A 191 15.70 1.22 -1.86
C LEU A 191 15.66 1.02 -3.38
N ASP A 192 14.62 1.50 -4.04
CA ASP A 192 14.52 1.39 -5.49
C ASP A 192 15.54 2.32 -6.11
N LEU A 193 16.56 1.75 -6.76
CA LEU A 193 17.64 2.48 -7.38
C LEU A 193 17.14 3.35 -8.55
N ASP A 194 16.00 3.03 -9.18
CA ASP A 194 15.41 3.89 -10.22
C ASP A 194 14.72 5.12 -9.63
N ASN A 195 14.37 5.07 -8.34
CA ASN A 195 13.94 6.24 -7.56
C ASN A 195 15.10 7.06 -6.98
N ILE A 196 16.36 6.71 -7.29
CA ILE A 196 17.56 7.41 -6.81
C ILE A 196 18.25 8.15 -7.96
N GLU A 197 18.68 9.38 -7.67
CA GLU A 197 19.62 10.13 -8.48
C GLU A 197 20.90 10.42 -7.69
N ILE A 198 22.04 10.39 -8.37
CA ILE A 198 23.34 10.75 -7.82
C ILE A 198 23.67 12.17 -8.24
N VAL A 199 23.74 13.06 -7.25
CA VAL A 199 23.81 14.51 -7.46
C VAL A 199 24.94 15.13 -6.66
N ASN A 200 25.63 16.11 -7.24
CA ASN A 200 26.61 16.91 -6.51
C ASN A 200 25.90 17.74 -5.42
N LYS A 201 26.62 18.05 -4.35
CA LYS A 201 26.04 18.61 -3.12
C LYS A 201 25.33 19.95 -3.34
N ALA A 202 25.89 20.82 -4.17
CA ALA A 202 25.29 22.12 -4.48
C ALA A 202 23.96 21.96 -5.24
N ALA A 203 23.91 21.08 -6.24
CA ALA A 203 22.71 20.78 -7.01
C ALA A 203 21.61 20.16 -6.12
N HIS A 204 22.01 19.27 -5.20
CA HIS A 204 21.08 18.66 -4.26
C HIS A 204 20.44 19.69 -3.32
N ALA A 205 21.23 20.63 -2.78
CA ALA A 205 20.73 21.68 -1.90
C ALA A 205 19.77 22.64 -2.63
N GLU A 206 20.08 22.99 -3.88
CA GLU A 206 19.22 23.85 -4.70
C GLU A 206 17.88 23.15 -5.02
N HIS A 207 17.90 21.85 -5.33
CA HIS A 207 16.68 21.09 -5.55
C HIS A 207 15.75 21.13 -4.32
N HIS A 208 16.28 20.84 -3.13
CA HIS A 208 15.49 20.92 -1.88
C HIS A 208 14.99 22.34 -1.56
N LYS A 209 15.66 23.38 -2.05
CA LYS A 209 15.18 24.76 -1.91
C LYS A 209 13.99 25.01 -2.83
N GLN A 210 14.01 24.48 -4.05
CA GLN A 210 12.92 24.59 -5.01
C GLN A 210 11.68 23.80 -4.57
N GLU A 211 11.85 22.59 -4.03
CA GLU A 211 10.75 21.79 -3.47
C GLU A 211 9.96 22.55 -2.38
N LYS A 212 10.61 23.44 -1.62
CA LYS A 212 9.93 24.25 -0.59
C LYS A 212 8.99 25.31 -1.16
N ASN A 213 9.08 25.60 -2.45
CA ASN A 213 8.27 26.60 -3.13
C ASN A 213 7.10 25.97 -3.90
N ILE A 214 6.84 24.67 -3.71
CA ILE A 214 5.63 24.03 -4.26
C ILE A 214 4.42 24.65 -3.56
N GLU A 215 3.54 25.27 -4.33
CA GLU A 215 2.28 25.86 -3.85
C GLU A 215 1.14 24.84 -3.99
N TYR A 216 0.10 25.00 -3.16
CA TYR A 216 -1.15 24.28 -3.37
C TYR A 216 -1.85 24.87 -4.60
N GLU A 217 -2.12 24.06 -5.61
CA GLU A 217 -2.95 24.43 -6.77
C GLU A 217 -4.45 24.49 -6.43
#